data_AF-A0A1I5Z5L6-F1
#
_entry.id   AF-A0A1I5Z5L6-F1
#
_cell.length_a   1.000
_cell.length_b   1.000
_cell.length_c   1.000
_cell.angle_alpha   90.00
_cell.angle_beta   90.00
_cell.angle_gamma   90.00
#
_symmetry.space_group_name_H-M   'P 1'
#
loop_
_entity.id
_entity.type
_entity.pdbx_description
1 polymer ?
#
loop_
_entity_poly.entity_id
_entity_poly.type
_entity_poly.pdbx_seq_one_letter_code
_entity_poly.pdbx_strand_id
1 'polypeptide(L)'
;MKKIKGNSELVNPETLMLESVFTGKEKTRIVTTHGIYYSEESTLHLLEGACNRYASTLEGRLKAIKKMMNYSVKTPLLIEPNLFGAFPTMSYRHLECVWIFNHPIHVEEVTKGKSIIHFPNGHSVFVNASKHVLLKQHQRLHTSLNIYGIHHHRNK
;
A
#
# COMPACT_ATOMS: atom_id res chain seq x y z
N MET A 1 -13.36 8.00 -20.31
CA MET A 1 -13.20 7.22 -19.06
C MET A 1 -13.52 5.76 -19.35
N LYS A 2 -12.55 4.85 -19.23
CA LYS A 2 -12.81 3.40 -19.37
C LYS A 2 -13.43 2.90 -18.05
N LYS A 3 -14.70 2.50 -18.06
CA LYS A 3 -15.32 1.76 -16.95
C LYS A 3 -14.68 0.37 -16.90
N ILE A 4 -13.95 0.08 -15.83
CA ILE A 4 -13.36 -1.25 -15.61
C ILE A 4 -14.40 -2.15 -14.92
N LYS A 5 -14.45 -3.41 -15.37
CA LYS A 5 -15.16 -4.53 -14.75
C LYS A 5 -14.77 -4.66 -13.28
N GLY A 6 -15.73 -4.59 -12.35
CA GLY A 6 -15.58 -4.98 -10.93
C GLY A 6 -14.47 -4.27 -10.15
N ASN A 7 -14.84 -3.44 -9.15
CA ASN A 7 -13.89 -2.72 -8.29
C ASN A 7 -12.82 -3.61 -7.60
N SER A 8 -13.05 -4.93 -7.49
CA SER A 8 -12.17 -5.91 -6.86
C SER A 8 -10.86 -6.19 -7.61
N GLU A 9 -10.71 -5.83 -8.89
CA GLU A 9 -9.47 -6.03 -9.65
C GLU A 9 -8.51 -4.83 -9.65
N LEU A 10 -8.94 -3.70 -9.06
CA LEU A 10 -8.22 -2.43 -9.13
C LEU A 10 -6.92 -2.40 -8.32
N VAL A 11 -6.81 -3.21 -7.27
CA VAL A 11 -5.59 -3.36 -6.47
C VAL A 11 -4.91 -4.66 -6.87
N ASN A 12 -3.69 -4.61 -7.40
CA ASN A 12 -2.98 -5.77 -7.92
C ASN A 12 -1.45 -5.50 -7.92
N PRO A 13 -0.60 -6.44 -8.39
CA PRO A 13 0.85 -6.25 -8.38
C PRO A 13 1.38 -5.07 -9.21
N GLU A 14 0.54 -4.40 -10.00
CA GLU A 14 0.88 -3.22 -10.79
C GLU A 14 0.47 -1.92 -10.11
N THR A 15 -0.24 -2.00 -8.98
CA THR A 15 -0.62 -0.83 -8.18
C THR A 15 0.62 -0.21 -7.55
N LEU A 16 0.80 1.10 -7.72
CA LEU A 16 1.88 1.87 -7.14
C LEU A 16 1.45 2.53 -5.82
N MET A 17 0.25 3.10 -5.81
CA MET A 17 -0.31 3.72 -4.61
C MET A 17 -1.84 3.79 -4.57
N LEU A 18 -2.36 3.96 -3.36
CA LEU A 18 -3.74 4.36 -3.07
C LEU A 18 -3.74 5.58 -2.16
N GLU A 19 -4.53 6.59 -2.49
CA GLU A 19 -4.78 7.74 -1.63
C GLU A 19 -6.26 8.11 -1.60
N SER A 20 -6.74 8.59 -0.46
CA SER A 20 -8.11 9.09 -0.35
C SER A 20 -8.28 10.36 -1.17
N VAL A 21 -9.37 10.45 -1.94
CA VAL A 21 -9.80 11.67 -2.62
C VAL A 21 -11.26 11.94 -2.27
N PHE A 22 -11.70 13.18 -2.41
CA PHE A 22 -13.08 13.58 -2.10
C PHE A 22 -13.62 14.49 -3.20
N THR A 23 -13.51 14.02 -4.45
CA THR A 23 -13.99 14.73 -5.63
C THR A 23 -15.21 13.99 -6.13
N GLY A 24 -16.40 14.61 -6.08
CA GLY A 24 -17.62 13.97 -6.55
C GLY A 24 -18.01 12.74 -5.73
N LYS A 25 -18.12 11.57 -6.39
CA LYS A 25 -18.42 10.27 -5.75
C LYS A 25 -17.16 9.47 -5.45
N GLU A 26 -16.05 9.86 -6.07
CA GLU A 26 -14.77 9.21 -5.99
C GLU A 26 -14.17 9.40 -4.59
N LYS A 27 -13.80 8.28 -3.96
CA LYS A 27 -13.22 8.21 -2.61
C LYS A 27 -11.75 7.81 -2.61
N THR A 28 -11.28 7.16 -3.67
CA THR A 28 -9.90 6.70 -3.78
C THR A 28 -9.33 6.98 -5.17
N ARG A 29 -8.12 7.54 -5.21
CA ARG A 29 -7.28 7.57 -6.40
C ARG A 29 -6.30 6.39 -6.34
N ILE A 30 -6.27 5.61 -7.42
CA ILE A 30 -5.41 4.44 -7.61
C ILE A 30 -4.41 4.80 -8.70
N VAL A 31 -3.11 4.74 -8.40
CA VAL A 31 -2.07 4.89 -9.41
C VAL A 31 -1.44 3.54 -9.65
N THR A 32 -1.32 3.14 -10.91
CA THR A 32 -0.71 1.89 -11.34
C THR A 32 0.41 2.16 -12.35
N THR A 33 1.12 1.12 -12.77
CA THR A 33 2.08 1.20 -13.88
C THR A 33 1.42 1.56 -15.21
N HIS A 34 0.12 1.32 -15.35
CA HIS A 34 -0.67 1.52 -16.58
C HIS A 34 -1.49 2.82 -16.60
N GLY A 35 -1.58 3.53 -15.48
CA GLY A 35 -2.27 4.81 -15.41
C GLY A 35 -2.96 5.08 -14.08
N ILE A 36 -3.86 6.06 -14.09
CA ILE A 36 -4.59 6.53 -12.91
C ILE A 36 -6.06 6.14 -13.05
N TYR A 37 -6.60 5.57 -11.98
CA TYR A 37 -8.00 5.17 -11.85
C TYR A 37 -8.60 5.77 -10.59
N TYR A 38 -9.93 5.83 -10.55
CA TYR A 38 -10.69 6.34 -9.41
C TYR A 38 -11.78 5.34 -9.04
N SER A 39 -12.07 5.24 -7.75
CA SER A 39 -13.11 4.36 -7.21
C SER A 39 -14.00 5.11 -6.22
N GLU A 40 -15.28 4.74 -6.17
CA GLU A 40 -16.25 5.20 -5.17
C GLU A 40 -16.07 4.49 -3.79
N GLU A 41 -15.19 3.49 -3.74
CA GLU A 41 -14.82 2.76 -2.54
C GLU A 41 -13.64 3.42 -1.81
N SER A 42 -13.59 3.27 -0.48
CA SER A 42 -12.48 3.78 0.32
C SER A 42 -11.22 2.93 0.13
N THR A 43 -10.06 3.51 0.44
CA THR A 43 -8.76 2.81 0.40
C THR A 43 -8.80 1.51 1.19
N LEU A 44 -9.42 1.53 2.38
CA LEU A 44 -9.56 0.34 3.22
C LEU A 44 -10.48 -0.72 2.62
N HIS A 45 -11.57 -0.32 1.96
CA HIS A 45 -12.47 -1.28 1.30
C HIS A 45 -11.79 -1.95 0.10
N LEU A 46 -11.04 -1.19 -0.70
CA LEU A 46 -10.25 -1.73 -1.81
C LEU A 46 -9.17 -2.70 -1.31
N LEU A 47 -8.46 -2.35 -0.24
CA LEU A 47 -7.44 -3.24 0.36
C LEU A 47 -8.07 -4.49 0.98
N GLU A 48 -9.23 -4.37 1.64
CA GLU A 48 -10.00 -5.52 2.15
C GLU A 48 -10.39 -6.47 1.00
N GLY A 49 -10.94 -5.92 -0.09
CA GLY A 49 -11.25 -6.70 -1.31
C GLY A 49 -10.02 -7.39 -1.89
N ALA A 50 -8.89 -6.69 -1.94
CA ALA A 50 -7.62 -7.25 -2.41
C ALA A 50 -7.16 -8.43 -1.54
N CYS A 51 -7.29 -8.31 -0.22
CA CYS A 51 -6.95 -9.37 0.73
C CYS A 51 -7.89 -10.58 0.58
N ASN A 52 -9.19 -10.33 0.40
CA ASN A 52 -10.22 -11.36 0.30
C ASN A 52 -10.02 -12.27 -0.91
N ARG A 53 -9.46 -11.75 -2.02
CA ARG A 53 -9.07 -12.58 -3.19
C ARG A 53 -8.04 -13.67 -2.85
N TYR A 54 -7.28 -13.46 -1.77
CA TYR A 54 -6.30 -14.42 -1.24
C TYR A 54 -6.80 -15.02 0.09
N ALA A 55 -8.11 -15.21 0.22
CA ALA A 55 -8.80 -15.90 1.32
C ALA A 55 -8.43 -15.40 2.73
N SER A 56 -8.25 -14.08 2.90
CA SER A 56 -7.98 -13.50 4.22
C SER A 56 -8.42 -12.04 4.27
N THR A 57 -8.60 -11.51 5.48
CA THR A 57 -9.04 -10.11 5.69
C THR A 57 -7.85 -9.17 5.89
N LEU A 58 -8.07 -7.86 5.66
CA LEU A 58 -7.07 -6.83 5.96
C LEU A 58 -6.66 -6.87 7.43
N GLU A 59 -7.64 -6.97 8.33
CA GLU A 59 -7.37 -7.03 9.78
C GLU A 59 -6.55 -8.28 10.15
N GLY A 60 -6.94 -9.45 9.63
CA GLY A 60 -6.24 -10.70 9.88
C GLY A 60 -4.77 -10.64 9.46
N ARG A 61 -4.50 -10.10 8.26
CA ARG A 61 -3.14 -9.90 7.74
C ARG A 61 -2.34 -8.91 8.56
N LEU A 62 -2.92 -7.76 8.92
CA LEU A 62 -2.25 -6.78 9.78
C LEU A 62 -1.93 -7.39 11.15
N LYS A 63 -2.86 -8.15 11.75
CA LYS A 63 -2.65 -8.81 13.05
C LYS A 63 -1.51 -9.84 12.98
N ALA A 64 -1.47 -10.65 11.92
CA ALA A 64 -0.41 -11.63 11.70
C ALA A 64 0.97 -10.96 11.58
N ILE A 65 1.10 -9.91 10.75
CA ILE A 65 2.38 -9.20 10.56
C ILE A 65 2.81 -8.47 11.83
N LYS A 66 1.87 -7.86 12.58
CA LYS A 66 2.19 -7.27 13.89
C LYS A 66 2.84 -8.28 14.84
N LYS A 67 2.26 -9.48 14.93
CA LYS A 67 2.75 -10.55 15.80
C LYS A 67 4.10 -11.10 15.32
N MET A 68 4.22 -11.37 14.02
CA MET A 68 5.41 -11.97 13.42
C MET A 68 6.63 -11.04 13.49
N MET A 69 6.42 -9.74 13.23
CA MET A 69 7.50 -8.76 13.06
C MET A 69 7.71 -7.85 14.28
N ASN A 70 6.94 -8.05 15.36
CA ASN A 70 6.90 -7.19 16.54
C ASN A 70 6.69 -5.70 16.19
N TYR A 71 5.77 -5.44 15.27
CA TYR A 71 5.47 -4.10 14.77
C TYR A 71 4.32 -3.47 15.57
N SER A 72 4.56 -2.37 16.28
CA SER A 72 3.53 -1.69 17.08
C SER A 72 2.64 -0.74 16.26
N VAL A 73 3.22 -0.04 15.29
CA VAL A 73 2.54 0.98 14.47
C VAL A 73 2.89 0.89 13.00
N LYS A 74 2.02 1.45 12.14
CA LYS A 74 2.21 1.55 10.67
C LYS A 74 2.61 0.22 10.05
N THR A 75 1.90 -0.84 10.43
CA THR A 75 2.22 -2.20 9.99
C THR A 75 2.02 -2.31 8.49
N PRO A 76 3.00 -2.86 7.73
CA PRO A 76 2.78 -3.18 6.33
C PRO A 76 1.69 -4.25 6.18
N LEU A 77 0.93 -4.16 5.09
CA LEU A 77 -0.08 -5.11 4.69
C LEU A 77 0.49 -6.01 3.60
N LEU A 78 0.57 -7.32 3.87
CA LEU A 78 0.92 -8.31 2.86
C LEU A 78 -0.36 -8.84 2.21
N ILE A 79 -0.62 -8.47 0.95
CA ILE A 79 -1.86 -8.80 0.24
C ILE A 79 -1.74 -10.19 -0.37
N GLU A 80 -0.78 -10.39 -1.27
CA GLU A 80 -0.30 -11.70 -1.67
C GLU A 80 1.07 -11.88 -1.05
N PRO A 81 1.21 -12.64 0.05
CA PRO A 81 2.39 -12.54 0.92
C PRO A 81 3.75 -12.86 0.30
N ASN A 82 3.77 -13.50 -0.88
CA ASN A 82 4.99 -13.85 -1.61
C ASN A 82 5.21 -12.96 -2.86
N LEU A 83 4.31 -12.02 -3.14
CA LEU A 83 4.33 -11.24 -4.38
C LEU A 83 4.24 -9.74 -4.11
N PHE A 84 3.20 -9.29 -3.40
CA PHE A 84 2.96 -7.86 -3.23
C PHE A 84 2.22 -7.49 -1.95
N GLY A 85 2.45 -6.25 -1.55
CA GLY A 85 1.86 -5.65 -0.37
C GLY A 85 2.07 -4.14 -0.39
N ALA A 86 1.60 -3.46 0.65
CA ALA A 86 1.71 -2.02 0.77
C ALA A 86 2.05 -1.61 2.19
N PHE A 87 2.74 -0.48 2.34
CA PHE A 87 2.94 0.16 3.64
C PHE A 87 2.16 1.47 3.73
N PRO A 88 1.62 1.81 4.91
CA PRO A 88 0.97 3.09 5.12
C PRO A 88 2.02 4.17 5.43
N THR A 89 1.88 5.36 4.84
CA THR A 89 2.77 6.49 5.13
C THR A 89 2.57 7.04 6.54
N MET A 90 1.37 6.87 7.09
CA MET A 90 1.02 7.23 8.46
C MET A 90 0.09 6.19 9.11
N SER A 91 -0.75 6.59 10.07
CA SER A 91 -1.78 5.67 10.59
C SER A 91 -2.79 5.37 9.48
N TYR A 92 -3.09 4.10 9.20
CA TYR A 92 -4.07 3.72 8.17
C TYR A 92 -5.50 4.19 8.48
N ARG A 93 -5.76 4.64 9.70
CA ARG A 93 -7.04 5.24 10.12
C ARG A 93 -7.12 6.74 9.80
N HIS A 94 -6.01 7.35 9.39
CA HIS A 94 -5.94 8.76 9.04
C HIS A 94 -6.33 8.94 7.56
N LEU A 95 -7.12 9.97 7.25
CA LEU A 95 -7.64 10.20 5.89
C LEU A 95 -6.53 10.50 4.88
N GLU A 96 -5.48 11.22 5.30
CA GLU A 96 -4.28 11.52 4.49
C GLU A 96 -3.31 10.33 4.37
N CYS A 97 -3.68 9.15 4.87
CA CYS A 97 -2.83 7.99 4.72
C CYS A 97 -2.79 7.55 3.25
N VAL A 98 -1.59 7.60 2.69
CA VAL A 98 -1.29 7.01 1.39
C VAL A 98 -0.73 5.61 1.63
N TRP A 99 -1.19 4.65 0.85
CA TRP A 99 -0.64 3.30 0.81
C TRP A 99 0.31 3.20 -0.38
N ILE A 100 1.56 2.84 -0.11
CA ILE A 100 2.61 2.70 -1.13
C ILE A 100 2.94 1.23 -1.28
N PHE A 101 2.86 0.73 -2.52
CA PHE A 101 3.08 -0.67 -2.84
C PHE A 101 4.56 -0.99 -3.03
N ASN A 102 4.93 -2.27 -3.04
CA ASN A 102 6.31 -2.77 -3.08
C ASN A 102 7.02 -2.58 -4.44
N HIS A 103 6.93 -1.39 -5.02
CA HIS A 103 7.70 -0.97 -6.19
C HIS A 103 8.92 -0.13 -5.77
N PRO A 104 9.93 0.00 -6.64
CA PRO A 104 11.03 0.93 -6.41
C PRO A 104 10.50 2.35 -6.24
N ILE A 105 11.02 3.06 -5.24
CA ILE A 105 10.69 4.46 -4.98
C ILE A 105 11.95 5.26 -4.70
N HIS A 106 11.94 6.53 -5.09
CA HIS A 106 12.86 7.54 -4.58
C HIS A 106 12.09 8.49 -3.65
N VAL A 107 12.72 8.91 -2.55
CA VAL A 107 12.08 9.81 -1.57
C VAL A 107 12.90 11.08 -1.44
N GLU A 108 12.24 12.19 -1.74
CA GLU A 108 12.75 13.54 -1.61
C GLU A 108 12.13 14.20 -0.38
N GLU A 109 12.95 14.71 0.54
CA GLU A 109 12.45 15.49 1.68
C GLU A 109 12.28 16.94 1.24
N VAL A 110 11.05 17.46 1.28
CA VAL A 110 10.75 18.83 0.86
C VAL A 110 10.92 19.78 2.04
N THR A 111 10.37 19.40 3.20
CA THR A 111 10.54 20.10 4.48
C THR A 111 10.45 19.08 5.61
N LYS A 112 10.78 19.49 6.84
CA LYS A 112 10.72 18.60 8.00
C LYS A 112 9.33 17.96 8.13
N GLY A 113 9.30 16.63 8.02
CA GLY A 113 8.07 15.85 8.16
C GLY A 113 7.20 15.78 6.89
N LYS A 114 7.66 16.30 5.75
CA LYS A 114 6.93 16.33 4.48
C LYS A 114 7.87 15.91 3.34
N SER A 115 7.43 14.97 2.52
CA SER A 115 8.26 14.40 1.46
C SER A 115 7.46 14.21 0.17
N ILE A 116 8.17 14.06 -0.94
CA ILE A 116 7.63 13.56 -2.20
C ILE A 116 8.19 12.15 -2.43
N ILE A 117 7.30 11.22 -2.77
CA ILE A 117 7.66 9.88 -3.23
C ILE A 117 7.57 9.89 -4.75
N HIS A 118 8.66 9.49 -5.40
CA HIS A 118 8.79 9.41 -6.86
C HIS A 118 8.82 7.95 -7.30
N PHE A 119 8.02 7.62 -8.31
CA PHE A 119 7.99 6.32 -8.96
C PHE A 119 8.76 6.36 -10.29
N PRO A 120 9.36 5.25 -10.74
CA PRO A 120 10.15 5.21 -11.98
C PRO A 120 9.40 5.61 -13.25
N ASN A 121 8.06 5.49 -13.25
CA ASN A 121 7.22 5.90 -14.37
C ASN A 121 6.86 7.40 -14.38
N GLY A 122 7.54 8.21 -13.56
CA GLY A 122 7.36 9.65 -13.50
C GLY A 122 6.18 10.11 -12.64
N HIS A 123 5.38 9.19 -12.09
CA HIS A 123 4.37 9.54 -11.09
C HIS A 123 5.03 9.91 -9.77
N SER A 124 4.42 10.85 -9.05
CA SER A 124 4.85 11.24 -7.72
C SER A 124 3.67 11.57 -6.82
N VAL A 125 3.90 11.52 -5.51
CA VAL A 125 2.91 11.87 -4.50
C VAL A 125 3.55 12.62 -3.34
N PHE A 126 2.93 13.73 -2.96
CA PHE A 126 3.30 14.49 -1.77
C PHE A 126 2.67 13.84 -0.53
N VAL A 127 3.45 13.68 0.54
CA VAL A 127 2.99 13.01 1.76
C VAL A 127 3.46 13.75 3.02
N ASN A 128 2.59 13.80 4.03
CA ASN A 128 2.89 14.32 5.37
C ASN A 128 3.66 13.28 6.21
N ALA A 129 4.82 12.85 5.70
CA ALA A 129 5.76 12.00 6.41
C ALA A 129 7.20 12.39 6.06
N SER A 130 8.14 12.22 7.00
CA SER A 130 9.56 12.45 6.72
C SER A 130 10.16 11.34 5.87
N LYS A 131 11.23 11.66 5.15
CA LYS A 131 12.01 10.69 4.36
C LYS A 131 12.43 9.49 5.19
N HIS A 132 12.91 9.71 6.42
CA HIS A 132 13.27 8.64 7.35
C HIS A 132 12.11 7.68 7.63
N VAL A 133 10.91 8.20 7.92
CA VAL A 133 9.73 7.36 8.18
C VAL A 133 9.39 6.52 6.95
N LEU A 134 9.38 7.13 5.77
CA LEU A 134 9.01 6.46 4.52
C LEU A 134 9.99 5.35 4.15
N LEU A 135 11.30 5.62 4.19
CA LEU A 135 12.33 4.61 3.92
C LEU A 135 12.26 3.46 4.92
N LYS A 136 11.99 3.75 6.20
CA LYS A 136 11.78 2.72 7.23
C LYS A 136 10.55 1.86 6.93
N GLN A 137 9.42 2.44 6.51
CA GLN A 137 8.25 1.64 6.16
C GLN A 137 8.45 0.81 4.89
N HIS A 138 9.14 1.37 3.89
CA HIS A 138 9.55 0.64 2.69
C HIS A 138 10.40 -0.58 3.06
N GLN A 139 11.43 -0.39 3.90
CA GLN A 139 12.26 -1.49 4.39
C GLN A 139 11.43 -2.55 5.14
N ARG A 140 10.53 -2.14 6.05
CA ARG A 140 9.68 -3.07 6.81
C ARG A 140 8.79 -3.92 5.90
N LEU A 141 8.24 -3.34 4.82
CA LEU A 141 7.45 -4.08 3.85
C LEU A 141 8.28 -5.16 3.16
N HIS A 142 9.43 -4.80 2.58
CA HIS A 142 10.32 -5.75 1.90
C HIS A 142 10.85 -6.84 2.84
N THR A 143 11.22 -6.50 4.08
CA THR A 143 11.62 -7.50 5.08
C THR A 143 10.47 -8.45 5.41
N SER A 144 9.24 -7.94 5.55
CA SER A 144 8.07 -8.77 5.84
C SER A 144 7.76 -9.74 4.69
N LEU A 145 7.80 -9.27 3.44
CA LEU A 145 7.61 -10.11 2.24
C LEU A 145 8.66 -11.23 2.17
N ASN A 146 9.95 -10.88 2.36
CA ASN A 146 11.04 -11.86 2.29
C ASN A 146 10.95 -12.94 3.38
N ILE A 147 10.72 -12.53 4.63
CA ILE A 147 10.62 -13.47 5.76
C ILE A 147 9.42 -14.40 5.57
N TYR A 148 8.27 -13.86 5.18
CA TYR A 148 7.08 -14.68 4.96
C TYR A 148 7.30 -15.67 3.81
N GLY A 149 7.92 -15.25 2.72
CA GLY A 149 8.31 -16.12 1.60
C GLY A 149 9.19 -17.29 2.05
N ILE A 150 10.24 -17.02 2.84
CA ILE A 150 11.13 -18.07 3.37
C ILE A 150 10.36 -19.10 4.20
N HIS A 151 9.46 -18.67 5.09
CA HIS A 151 8.66 -19.58 5.91
C HIS A 151 7.71 -20.43 5.05
N HIS A 152 7.14 -19.87 3.99
CA HIS A 152 6.21 -20.60 3.14
C HIS A 152 6.89 -21.63 2.24
N HIS A 153 8.12 -21.36 1.79
CA HIS A 153 8.92 -22.31 1.00
C HIS A 153 9.53 -23.43 1.84
N ARG A 154 9.81 -23.19 3.13
CA ARG A 154 10.34 -24.22 4.04
C ARG A 154 9.30 -25.24 4.53
N ASN A 155 8.02 -24.95 4.36
CA ASN A 155 6.90 -25.78 4.83
C ASN A 155 6.14 -26.48 3.68
N LYS A 156 6.70 -26.48 2.47
CA LYS A 156 6.25 -27.26 1.31
C LYS A 156 7.26 -28.35 1.04
#